data_AF-A0A1F6W5N4-F1
#
_entry.id   AF-A0A1F6W5N4-F1
#
_cell.length_a   1.000
_cell.length_b   1.000
_cell.length_c   1.000
_cell.angle_alpha   90.00
_cell.angle_beta   90.00
_cell.angle_gamma   90.00
#
_symmetry.space_group_name_H-M   'P 1'
#
loop_
_entity.id
_entity.type
_entity.pdbx_description
1 polymer ?
#
loop_
_entity_poly.entity_id
_entity_poly.type
_entity_poly.pdbx_seq_one_letter_code
_entity_poly.pdbx_strand_id
1 'polypeptide(L)'
;MDPETEKIIKEQMKKLPIEVTNLLADLNLGGKILGIGKRNGLDENQSQALQLETNLMLLGLVHPDDFSDELTERLKINDTILDNIVNDINKEILSGIREKLIETFNKNVEPSTDEETEIEPKLDERFGKDVTKSKIFYFGNRANREAAHKIRMEAKLDSGTKT
;
A
#
# COMPACT_ATOMS: atom_id res chain seq x y z
N MET A 1 10.48 1.02 18.17
CA MET A 1 9.28 1.64 17.59
C MET A 1 8.97 2.93 18.30
N ASP A 2 8.78 4.02 17.55
CA ASP A 2 8.53 5.35 18.09
C ASP A 2 7.09 5.49 18.67
N PRO A 3 6.88 6.22 19.79
CA PRO A 3 5.57 6.36 20.41
C PRO A 3 4.49 7.00 19.52
N GLU A 4 4.86 7.91 18.63
CA GLU A 4 3.90 8.52 17.71
C GLU A 4 3.51 7.54 16.59
N THR A 5 4.43 6.69 16.16
CA THR A 5 4.13 5.60 15.20
C THR A 5 3.19 4.56 15.79
N GLU A 6 3.40 4.18 17.06
CA GLU A 6 2.42 3.33 17.76
C GLU A 6 1.04 3.98 17.85
N LYS A 7 0.99 5.29 18.10
CA LYS A 7 -0.27 6.03 18.19
C LYS A 7 -1.01 5.99 16.86
N ILE A 8 -0.31 6.23 15.74
CA ILE A 8 -0.88 6.16 14.39
C ILE A 8 -1.48 4.78 14.12
N ILE A 9 -0.75 3.70 14.40
CA ILE A 9 -1.26 2.33 14.20
C ILE A 9 -2.51 2.08 15.05
N LYS A 10 -2.47 2.46 16.34
CA LYS A 10 -3.62 2.30 17.25
C LYS A 10 -4.83 3.09 16.79
N GLU A 11 -4.65 4.28 16.23
CA GLU A 11 -5.74 5.10 15.71
C GLU A 11 -6.34 4.50 14.43
N GLN A 12 -5.52 3.98 13.53
CA GLN A 12 -6.03 3.31 12.33
C GLN A 12 -6.78 2.03 12.66
N MET A 13 -6.24 1.18 13.56
CA MET A 13 -6.91 -0.06 13.97
C MET A 13 -8.33 0.16 14.52
N LYS A 14 -8.61 1.32 15.15
CA LYS A 14 -9.96 1.66 15.63
C LYS A 14 -10.96 1.96 14.52
N LYS A 15 -10.48 2.34 13.34
CA LYS A 15 -11.28 2.71 12.17
C LYS A 15 -11.52 1.54 11.22
N LEU A 16 -10.79 0.44 11.41
CA LEU A 16 -10.87 -0.73 10.53
C LEU A 16 -12.12 -1.56 10.82
N PRO A 17 -12.75 -2.14 9.78
CA PRO A 17 -13.77 -3.17 9.93
C PRO A 17 -13.24 -4.36 10.72
N ILE A 18 -14.14 -5.03 11.43
CA ILE A 18 -13.78 -6.20 12.24
C ILE A 18 -13.11 -7.30 11.42
N GLU A 19 -13.50 -7.46 10.16
CA GLU A 19 -12.94 -8.45 9.24
C GLU A 19 -11.46 -8.17 8.94
N VAL A 20 -11.10 -6.90 8.77
CA VAL A 20 -9.71 -6.48 8.51
C VAL A 20 -8.88 -6.62 9.79
N THR A 21 -9.44 -6.23 10.94
CA THR A 21 -8.80 -6.40 12.24
C THR A 21 -8.55 -7.88 12.57
N ASN A 22 -9.51 -8.76 12.26
CA ASN A 22 -9.36 -10.20 12.43
C ASN A 22 -8.26 -10.77 11.52
N LEU A 23 -8.14 -10.27 10.28
CA LEU A 23 -7.07 -10.68 9.38
C LEU A 23 -5.69 -10.24 9.91
N LEU A 24 -5.57 -9.00 10.39
CA LEU A 24 -4.33 -8.51 11.00
C LEU A 24 -3.93 -9.29 12.27
N ALA A 25 -4.91 -9.85 12.99
CA ALA A 25 -4.69 -10.71 14.14
C ALA A 25 -4.43 -12.19 13.77
N ASP A 26 -4.60 -12.58 12.51
CA ASP A 26 -4.34 -13.95 12.05
C ASP A 26 -2.84 -14.25 12.11
N LEU A 27 -2.45 -15.17 13.00
CA LEU A 27 -1.07 -15.63 13.15
C LEU A 27 -0.49 -16.23 11.85
N ASN A 28 -1.35 -16.67 10.93
CA ASN A 28 -0.92 -17.22 9.64
C ASN A 28 -0.70 -16.15 8.56
N LEU A 29 -1.13 -14.90 8.77
CA LEU A 29 -1.02 -13.84 7.76
C LEU A 29 0.45 -13.66 7.32
N GLY A 30 1.37 -13.54 8.27
CA GLY A 30 2.80 -13.41 7.97
C GLY A 30 3.34 -14.63 7.19
N GLY A 31 2.89 -15.83 7.53
CA GLY A 31 3.25 -17.06 6.83
C GLY A 31 2.74 -17.09 5.38
N LYS A 32 1.50 -16.64 5.15
CA LYS A 32 0.92 -16.51 3.80
C LYS A 32 1.71 -15.53 2.95
N ILE A 33 1.99 -14.33 3.47
CA ILE A 33 2.75 -13.30 2.73
C ILE A 33 4.16 -13.80 2.40
N LEU A 34 4.85 -14.40 3.37
CA LEU A 34 6.17 -14.98 3.14
C LEU A 34 6.13 -16.12 2.12
N GLY A 35 5.08 -16.95 2.13
CA GLY A 35 4.84 -17.98 1.13
C GLY A 35 4.72 -17.40 -0.28
N ILE A 36 3.94 -16.32 -0.44
CA ILE A 36 3.79 -15.59 -1.71
C ILE A 36 5.14 -15.06 -2.19
N GLY A 37 5.91 -14.40 -1.32
CA GLY A 37 7.22 -13.88 -1.66
C GLY A 37 8.18 -14.97 -2.15
N LYS A 38 8.25 -16.10 -1.44
CA LYS A 38 9.10 -17.23 -1.81
C LYS A 38 8.74 -17.85 -3.16
N ARG A 39 7.45 -18.04 -3.46
CA ARG A 39 7.00 -18.61 -4.75
C ARG A 39 7.35 -17.70 -5.93
N ASN A 40 7.38 -16.40 -5.69
CA ASN A 40 7.72 -15.39 -6.69
C ASN A 40 9.22 -15.04 -6.72
N GLY A 41 10.06 -15.79 -5.99
CA GLY A 41 11.51 -15.64 -6.01
C GLY A 41 12.04 -14.39 -5.32
N LEU A 42 11.27 -13.80 -4.40
CA LEU A 42 11.72 -12.64 -3.63
C LEU A 42 12.82 -13.03 -2.65
N ASP A 43 13.83 -12.18 -2.54
CA ASP A 43 14.84 -12.29 -1.48
C ASP A 43 14.26 -11.90 -0.10
N GLU A 44 15.09 -12.02 0.94
CA GLU A 44 14.67 -11.72 2.31
C GLU A 44 14.24 -10.25 2.49
N ASN A 45 14.97 -9.30 1.91
CA ASN A 45 14.66 -7.88 2.01
C ASN A 45 13.38 -7.54 1.25
N GLN A 46 13.20 -8.10 0.05
CA GLN A 46 11.99 -7.96 -0.75
C GLN A 46 10.78 -8.60 -0.07
N SER A 47 10.96 -9.74 0.60
CA SER A 47 9.90 -10.40 1.36
C SER A 47 9.49 -9.58 2.59
N GLN A 48 10.45 -8.98 3.30
CA GLN A 48 10.17 -8.05 4.39
C GLN A 48 9.44 -6.79 3.89
N ALA A 49 9.85 -6.25 2.73
CA ALA A 49 9.17 -5.13 2.10
C ALA A 49 7.73 -5.48 1.70
N LEU A 50 7.51 -6.65 1.07
CA LEU A 50 6.17 -7.13 0.72
C LEU A 50 5.27 -7.25 1.96
N GLN A 51 5.80 -7.80 3.06
CA GLN A 51 5.07 -7.90 4.31
C GLN A 51 4.69 -6.52 4.87
N LEU A 52 5.63 -5.59 4.85
CA LEU A 52 5.39 -4.23 5.32
C LEU A 52 4.31 -3.53 4.49
N GLU A 53 4.44 -3.52 3.16
CA GLU A 53 3.47 -2.85 2.28
C GLU A 53 2.08 -3.50 2.37
N THR A 54 2.01 -4.83 2.51
CA THR A 54 0.73 -5.54 2.70
C THR A 54 0.08 -5.11 4.01
N ASN A 55 0.84 -5.03 5.11
CA ASN A 55 0.32 -4.58 6.39
C ASN A 55 -0.12 -3.11 6.36
N LEU A 56 0.62 -2.23 5.66
CA LEU A 56 0.23 -0.84 5.50
C LEU A 56 -1.07 -0.69 4.72
N MET A 57 -1.28 -1.51 3.69
CA MET A 57 -2.54 -1.57 2.96
C MET A 57 -3.69 -2.03 3.85
N LEU A 58 -3.50 -3.12 4.61
CA LEU A 58 -4.50 -3.61 5.56
C LEU A 58 -4.80 -2.62 6.69
N LEU A 59 -3.81 -1.84 7.12
CA LEU A 59 -3.98 -0.77 8.10
C LEU A 59 -4.70 0.46 7.56
N GLY A 60 -5.06 0.50 6.28
CA GLY A 60 -5.70 1.69 5.72
C GLY A 60 -4.73 2.84 5.42
N LEU A 61 -3.42 2.57 5.38
CA LEU A 61 -2.38 3.58 5.13
C LEU A 61 -1.93 3.64 3.67
N VAL A 62 -2.07 2.54 2.93
CA VAL A 62 -1.81 2.44 1.48
C VAL A 62 -3.09 2.02 0.79
N HIS A 63 -3.56 2.81 -0.18
CA HIS A 63 -4.77 2.48 -0.91
C HIS A 63 -4.58 1.18 -1.73
N PRO A 64 -5.58 0.28 -1.81
CA PRO A 64 -5.45 -0.95 -2.58
C PRO A 64 -5.09 -0.75 -4.06
N ASP A 65 -5.48 0.39 -4.63
CA ASP A 65 -5.15 0.72 -6.03
C ASP A 65 -3.71 1.24 -6.19
N ASP A 66 -3.14 1.84 -5.15
CA ASP A 66 -1.73 2.30 -5.14
C ASP A 66 -0.76 1.17 -4.77
N PHE A 67 -1.27 0.04 -4.27
CA PHE A 67 -0.45 -1.06 -3.76
C PHE A 67 0.53 -1.60 -4.80
N SER A 68 0.13 -1.71 -6.06
CA SER A 68 1.00 -2.18 -7.14
C SER A 68 2.17 -1.22 -7.39
N ASP A 69 1.93 0.09 -7.33
CA ASP A 69 2.95 1.12 -7.53
C ASP A 69 3.95 1.12 -6.37
N GLU A 70 3.44 1.00 -5.14
CA GLU A 70 4.27 0.88 -3.93
C GLU A 70 5.15 -0.39 -4.00
N LEU A 71 4.62 -1.53 -4.43
CA LEU A 71 5.42 -2.73 -4.62
C LEU A 71 6.49 -2.55 -5.71
N THR A 72 6.16 -1.89 -6.81
CA THR A 72 7.11 -1.62 -7.90
C THR A 72 8.30 -0.81 -7.40
N GLU A 73 8.03 0.29 -6.67
CA GLU A 73 9.06 1.17 -6.14
C GLU A 73 9.95 0.45 -5.10
N ARG A 74 9.35 -0.39 -4.26
CA ARG A 74 10.00 -0.96 -3.08
C ARG A 74 10.75 -2.25 -3.39
N LEU A 75 10.17 -3.13 -4.21
CA LEU A 75 10.74 -4.45 -4.50
C LEU A 75 11.68 -4.41 -5.72
N LYS A 76 11.56 -3.39 -6.59
CA LYS A 76 12.35 -3.26 -7.84
C LYS A 76 12.31 -4.52 -8.71
N ILE A 77 11.12 -5.11 -8.80
CA ILE A 77 10.82 -6.32 -9.57
C ILE A 77 10.28 -5.95 -10.96
N ASN A 78 10.25 -6.92 -11.87
CA ASN A 78 9.60 -6.74 -13.17
C ASN A 78 8.07 -6.90 -13.07
N ASP A 79 7.38 -6.37 -14.07
CA ASP A 79 5.91 -6.34 -14.15
C ASP A 79 5.29 -7.75 -14.06
N THR A 80 5.90 -8.78 -14.65
CA THR A 80 5.38 -10.16 -14.57
C THR A 80 5.37 -10.69 -13.13
N ILE A 81 6.43 -10.45 -12.37
CA ILE A 81 6.51 -10.86 -10.96
C ILE A 81 5.54 -10.04 -10.12
N LEU A 82 5.45 -8.73 -10.40
CA LEU A 82 4.51 -7.83 -9.74
C LEU A 82 3.06 -8.30 -9.90
N ASP A 83 2.64 -8.58 -11.13
CA ASP A 83 1.29 -9.06 -11.44
C ASP A 83 0.97 -10.37 -10.70
N ASN A 84 1.93 -11.30 -10.64
CA ASN A 84 1.75 -12.56 -9.92
C ASN A 84 1.58 -12.32 -8.41
N ILE A 85 2.41 -11.47 -7.80
CA ILE A 85 2.30 -11.13 -6.38
C ILE A 85 0.96 -10.46 -6.08
N VAL A 86 0.58 -9.45 -6.87
CA VAL A 86 -0.69 -8.74 -6.68
C VAL A 86 -1.86 -9.70 -6.80
N ASN A 87 -1.85 -10.60 -7.78
CA ASN A 87 -2.88 -11.62 -7.95
C ASN A 87 -2.94 -12.61 -6.76
N ASP A 88 -1.79 -13.06 -6.28
CA ASP A 88 -1.70 -13.97 -5.13
C ASP A 88 -2.22 -13.30 -3.85
N ILE A 89 -1.82 -12.05 -3.59
CA ILE A 89 -2.31 -11.26 -2.45
C ILE A 89 -3.83 -11.06 -2.55
N ASN A 90 -4.34 -10.71 -3.73
CA ASN A 90 -5.77 -10.54 -3.96
C ASN A 90 -6.56 -11.82 -3.65
N LYS A 91 -6.05 -12.98 -4.07
CA LYS A 91 -6.73 -14.27 -3.89
C LYS A 91 -6.60 -14.82 -2.46
N GLU A 92 -5.41 -14.76 -1.88
CA GLU A 92 -5.10 -15.45 -0.62
C GLU A 92 -5.35 -14.58 0.62
N ILE A 93 -5.32 -13.25 0.47
CA ILE A 93 -5.38 -12.30 1.59
C ILE A 93 -6.60 -11.40 1.48
N LEU A 94 -6.82 -10.77 0.32
CA LEU A 94 -7.88 -9.76 0.18
C LEU A 94 -9.25 -10.33 -0.22
N SER A 95 -9.32 -11.62 -0.55
CA SER A 95 -10.56 -12.27 -0.96
C SER A 95 -11.63 -12.12 0.13
N GLY A 96 -12.72 -11.42 -0.22
CA GLY A 96 -13.85 -11.16 0.68
C GLY A 96 -13.70 -9.94 1.61
N ILE A 97 -12.55 -9.25 1.62
CA ILE A 97 -12.35 -8.02 2.41
C ILE A 97 -11.97 -6.79 1.60
N ARG A 98 -11.59 -6.94 0.33
CA ARG A 98 -11.17 -5.81 -0.53
C ARG A 98 -12.20 -4.69 -0.60
N GLU A 99 -13.47 -5.03 -0.81
CA GLU A 99 -14.56 -4.04 -0.87
C GLU A 99 -14.69 -3.26 0.45
N LYS A 100 -14.62 -3.97 1.59
CA LYS A 100 -14.66 -3.37 2.92
C LYS A 100 -13.46 -2.46 3.18
N LEU A 101 -12.27 -2.83 2.70
CA LEU A 101 -11.08 -1.99 2.76
C LEU A 101 -11.30 -0.69 1.97
N ILE A 102 -11.73 -0.78 0.71
CA ILE A 102 -11.99 0.39 -0.14
C ILE A 102 -13.07 1.29 0.48
N GLU A 103 -14.16 0.72 0.99
CA GLU A 103 -15.18 1.49 1.70
C GLU A 103 -14.62 2.21 2.92
N THR A 104 -13.73 1.56 3.67
CA THR A 104 -13.10 2.14 4.86
C THR A 104 -12.18 3.27 4.48
N PHE A 105 -11.42 3.14 3.38
CA PHE A 105 -10.65 4.24 2.83
C PHE A 105 -11.55 5.42 2.47
N ASN A 106 -12.59 5.19 1.67
CA ASN A 106 -13.49 6.25 1.21
C ASN A 106 -14.25 6.94 2.36
N LYS A 107 -14.55 6.22 3.44
CA LYS A 107 -15.19 6.79 4.65
C LYS A 107 -14.21 7.59 5.52
N ASN A 108 -12.93 7.24 5.50
CA ASN A 108 -11.88 7.88 6.30
C ASN A 108 -11.10 8.97 5.54
N VAL A 109 -11.36 9.11 4.24
CA VAL A 109 -11.07 10.32 3.48
C VAL A 109 -12.13 11.33 3.91
N GLU A 110 -11.78 12.23 4.83
CA GLU A 110 -12.55 13.47 4.93
C GLU A 110 -12.59 14.08 3.53
N PRO A 111 -13.73 14.64 3.07
CA PRO A 111 -13.79 15.30 1.79
C PRO A 111 -12.84 16.50 1.83
N SER A 112 -11.59 16.29 1.43
CA SER A 112 -10.79 17.35 0.88
C SER A 112 -11.53 17.76 -0.38
N THR A 113 -12.29 18.84 -0.28
CA THR A 113 -12.63 19.69 -1.42
C THR A 113 -11.32 20.16 -2.04
N ASP A 114 -10.68 19.28 -2.79
CA ASP A 114 -9.73 19.66 -3.82
C ASP A 114 -10.52 19.61 -5.10
N GLU A 115 -10.87 20.81 -5.56
CA GLU A 115 -11.54 21.10 -6.80
C GLU A 115 -11.04 20.18 -7.92
N GLU A 116 -11.97 19.49 -8.58
CA GLU A 116 -11.79 19.07 -9.97
C GLU A 116 -11.42 20.33 -10.76
N THR A 117 -10.12 20.59 -10.91
CA THR A 117 -9.67 21.46 -11.98
C THR A 117 -9.82 20.65 -13.25
N GLU A 118 -10.98 20.82 -13.86
CA GLU A 118 -11.27 20.56 -15.27
C GLU A 118 -10.17 21.25 -16.10
N ILE A 119 -9.08 20.53 -16.37
CA ILE A 119 -8.08 20.96 -17.32
C ILE A 119 -8.70 20.74 -18.70
N GLU A 120 -9.27 21.79 -19.28
CA GLU A 120 -9.62 21.81 -20.71
C GLU A 120 -8.39 21.33 -21.51
N PRO A 121 -8.52 20.30 -22.36
CA PRO A 121 -7.41 19.84 -23.17
C PRO A 121 -7.19 20.83 -24.32
N LYS A 122 -6.42 21.89 -24.08
CA LYS A 122 -5.76 22.59 -25.20
C LYS A 122 -4.57 21.74 -25.62
N LEU A 123 -4.85 20.86 -26.59
CA LEU A 123 -3.86 20.19 -27.44
C LEU A 123 -2.84 21.24 -27.95
N ASP A 124 -1.59 21.15 -27.51
CA ASP A 124 -0.47 21.65 -28.30
C ASP A 124 0.11 20.44 -29.04
N GLU A 125 -0.23 20.32 -30.33
CA GLU A 125 0.13 19.22 -31.25
C GLU A 125 1.64 19.17 -31.59
N ARG A 126 2.54 19.57 -30.69
CA ARG A 126 3.97 19.74 -30.98
C ARG A 126 4.93 18.88 -30.17
N PHE A 127 4.44 18.13 -29.19
CA PHE A 127 5.25 17.12 -28.51
C PHE A 127 4.74 15.73 -28.87
N GLY A 128 5.53 15.02 -29.66
CA GLY A 128 5.27 13.65 -30.06
C GLY A 128 5.00 12.77 -28.84
N LYS A 129 3.86 12.07 -28.91
CA LYS A 129 3.52 10.81 -28.24
C LYS A 129 4.58 10.30 -27.25
N ASP A 130 4.43 10.67 -25.98
CA ASP A 130 4.74 9.80 -24.83
C ASP A 130 4.20 10.41 -23.53
N VAL A 131 2.89 10.65 -23.48
CA VAL A 131 2.19 11.07 -22.25
C VAL A 131 0.94 10.23 -22.07
N THR A 132 1.09 8.92 -21.96
CA THR A 132 0.01 8.01 -21.54
C THR A 132 0.45 7.12 -20.41
N LYS A 133 0.90 7.74 -19.33
CA LYS A 133 0.54 7.33 -17.97
C LYS A 133 0.28 8.61 -17.21
N SER A 134 -0.90 9.20 -17.47
CA SER A 134 -1.43 10.24 -16.59
C SER A 134 -1.40 9.66 -15.19
N LYS A 135 -0.48 10.19 -14.40
CA LYS A 135 -0.29 9.91 -12.98
C LYS A 135 -1.56 10.38 -12.30
N ILE A 136 -2.59 9.53 -12.30
CA ILE A 136 -3.77 9.72 -11.46
C ILE A 136 -3.23 9.51 -10.05
N PHE A 137 -2.67 10.57 -9.47
CA PHE A 137 -2.38 10.63 -8.06
C PHE A 137 -3.73 10.48 -7.37
N TYR A 138 -4.07 9.26 -6.95
CA TYR A 138 -5.06 9.11 -5.90
C TYR A 138 -4.46 9.80 -4.68
N PHE A 139 -4.95 11.02 -4.40
CA PHE A 139 -4.62 11.75 -3.20
C PHE A 139 -5.28 11.03 -2.01
N GLY A 140 -4.76 9.84 -1.68
CA GLY A 140 -4.97 9.24 -0.39
C GLY A 140 -4.55 10.26 0.66
N ASN A 141 -5.45 10.53 1.60
CA ASN A 141 -5.33 11.44 2.74
C ASN A 141 -3.85 11.66 3.10
N ARG A 142 -3.32 12.88 2.90
CA ARG A 142 -1.89 13.23 3.06
C ARG A 142 -1.29 12.67 4.35
N ALA A 143 -2.07 12.64 5.43
CA ALA A 143 -1.70 12.06 6.71
C ALA A 143 -1.35 10.56 6.63
N ASN A 144 -2.08 9.78 5.83
CA ASN A 144 -1.81 8.35 5.64
C ASN A 144 -0.49 8.11 4.91
N ARG A 145 -0.16 8.94 3.91
CA ARG A 145 1.12 8.86 3.19
C ARG A 145 2.30 9.23 4.09
N GLU A 146 2.15 10.30 4.88
CA GLU A 146 3.17 10.70 5.85
C GLU A 146 3.38 9.63 6.93
N ALA A 147 2.29 9.03 7.43
CA ALA A 147 2.32 7.90 8.34
C ALA A 147 3.02 6.67 7.75
N ALA A 148 2.65 6.26 6.53
CA ALA A 148 3.27 5.15 5.83
C ALA A 148 4.78 5.41 5.63
N HIS A 149 5.15 6.62 5.19
CA HIS A 149 6.54 7.01 5.04
C HIS A 149 7.32 6.93 6.37
N LYS A 150 6.75 7.43 7.47
CA LYS A 150 7.38 7.37 8.80
C LYS A 150 7.61 5.92 9.24
N ILE A 151 6.60 5.07 9.12
CA ILE A 151 6.70 3.63 9.45
C ILE A 151 7.79 2.96 8.61
N ARG A 152 7.85 3.26 7.30
CA ARG A 152 8.88 2.73 6.39
C ARG A 152 10.29 3.16 6.79
N MET A 153 10.46 4.40 7.27
CA MET A 153 11.75 4.89 7.73
C MET A 153 12.19 4.18 9.01
N GLU A 154 11.29 3.98 9.97
CA GLU A 154 11.58 3.21 11.18
C GLU A 154 11.93 1.76 10.88
N ALA A 155 11.18 1.09 10.00
CA ALA A 155 11.46 -0.28 9.61
C ALA A 155 12.85 -0.43 8.95
N LYS A 156 13.29 0.56 8.16
CA LYS A 156 14.64 0.60 7.59
C LYS A 156 15.71 0.83 8.66
N LEU A 157 15.47 1.71 9.63
CA LEU A 157 16.39 1.97 10.74
C LEU A 157 16.60 0.73 11.61
N ASP A 158 15.54 -0.06 11.86
CA ASP A 158 15.63 -1.30 12.62
C ASP A 158 16.38 -2.41 11.84
N SER A 159 16.29 -2.46 10.51
CA SER A 159 17.11 -3.35 9.67
C SER A 159 18.59 -2.95 9.57
N GLY A 160 18.93 -1.73 10.00
CA GLY A 160 20.24 -1.10 9.87
C GLY A 160 21.21 -1.29 11.04
N THR A 161 20.96 -2.19 12.00
CA THR A 161 21.91 -2.45 13.10
C THR A 161 22.27 -3.93 13.26
N LYS A 162 23.37 -4.31 12.61
CA LYS A 162 24.45 -5.15 13.16
C LYS A 162 25.63 -5.16 12.18
N THR A 163 26.44 -4.11 12.24
CA THR A 163 27.89 -4.19 11.98
C THR A 163 28.60 -4.21 13.31
#